data_AF-A0A1H2EBC3-F1
#
_entry.id   AF-A0A1H2EBC3-F1
#
_cell.length_a   1.000
_cell.length_b   1.000
_cell.length_c   1.000
_cell.angle_alpha   90.00
_cell.angle_beta   90.00
_cell.angle_gamma   90.00
#
_symmetry.space_group_name_H-M   'P 1'
#
loop_
_entity.id
_entity.type
_entity.pdbx_description
1 polymer ?
#
loop_
_entity_poly.entity_id
_entity_poly.type
_entity_poly.pdbx_seq_one_letter_code
_entity_poly.pdbx_strand_id
1 'polypeptide(L)'
;MKKALFLSIIFAVILSSCSSSKIAGTNNKKNASKADKIVRNALKFKGVKYKFGGTTKRGMDCSGVIYVAFGDENFQLPRISRDMAKRGRKISLSKTQKGDLLFFKTSNSRRSINHVGLIISKKKDQIRFIHATSSRGVIISSLLEKYWKKAFVKAIKVL
;
A
#
# COMPACT_ATOMS: atom_id res chain seq x y z
N MET A 1 -76.12 -41.70 12.65
CA MET A 1 -75.89 -42.60 11.50
C MET A 1 -74.97 -41.90 10.51
N LYS A 2 -73.89 -42.60 10.13
CA LYS A 2 -72.97 -42.47 8.96
C LYS A 2 -73.38 -41.39 7.92
N LYS A 3 -72.49 -40.57 7.35
CA LYS A 3 -71.31 -40.96 6.53
C LYS A 3 -70.33 -39.77 6.35
N ALA A 4 -69.07 -40.14 6.16
CA ALA A 4 -67.90 -39.32 5.84
C ALA A 4 -67.82 -38.96 4.33
N LEU A 5 -66.66 -38.38 3.93
CA LEU A 5 -66.12 -38.08 2.58
C LEU A 5 -66.52 -36.70 2.01
N PHE A 6 -65.68 -35.84 1.43
CA PHE A 6 -64.33 -35.96 0.83
C PHE A 6 -63.53 -34.64 0.96
N LEU A 7 -62.26 -34.80 1.28
CA LEU A 7 -61.04 -34.12 0.78
C LEU A 7 -61.17 -33.13 -0.41
N SER A 8 -60.68 -31.89 -0.24
CA SER A 8 -59.96 -31.18 -1.32
C SER A 8 -59.05 -30.07 -0.77
N ILE A 9 -57.76 -30.37 -0.86
CA ILE A 9 -56.59 -29.52 -0.65
C ILE A 9 -56.55 -28.44 -1.75
N ILE A 10 -56.58 -27.15 -1.40
CA ILE A 10 -56.11 -26.05 -2.28
C ILE A 10 -55.44 -24.99 -1.39
N PHE A 11 -54.15 -25.16 -1.10
CA PHE A 11 -53.03 -24.48 -1.76
C PHE A 11 -52.81 -23.06 -1.22
N ALA A 12 -51.97 -22.99 -0.18
CA ALA A 12 -51.42 -21.77 0.37
C ALA A 12 -50.53 -21.08 -0.68
N VAL A 13 -51.05 -20.04 -1.33
CA VAL A 13 -50.24 -19.16 -2.17
C VAL A 13 -49.62 -18.08 -1.29
N ILE A 14 -48.53 -18.43 -0.62
CA ILE A 14 -47.62 -17.49 0.02
C ILE A 14 -46.77 -16.90 -1.11
N LEU A 15 -47.27 -15.86 -1.79
CA LEU A 15 -46.47 -15.09 -2.74
C LEU A 15 -45.39 -14.32 -1.98
N SER A 16 -44.24 -14.98 -1.87
CA SER A 16 -42.97 -14.42 -1.46
C SER A 16 -42.62 -13.23 -2.36
N SER A 17 -42.84 -12.01 -1.87
CA SER A 17 -42.26 -10.81 -2.47
C SER A 17 -40.78 -10.74 -2.13
N CYS A 18 -39.98 -11.57 -2.80
CA CYS A 18 -38.53 -11.40 -2.84
C CYS A 18 -38.24 -10.30 -3.87
N SER A 19 -38.11 -9.07 -3.40
CA SER A 19 -37.58 -7.96 -4.21
C SER A 19 -36.10 -8.27 -4.51
N SER A 20 -35.87 -8.99 -5.62
CA SER A 20 -34.52 -9.22 -6.15
C SER A 20 -34.13 -7.98 -6.94
N SER A 21 -33.61 -6.98 -6.23
CA SER A 21 -32.85 -5.90 -6.85
C SER A 21 -31.65 -6.53 -7.55
N LYS A 22 -31.73 -6.67 -8.89
CA LYS A 22 -30.55 -6.93 -9.71
C LYS A 22 -29.62 -5.73 -9.55
N ILE A 23 -28.69 -5.83 -8.60
CA ILE A 23 -27.50 -4.99 -8.57
C ILE A 23 -26.78 -5.31 -9.87
N ALA A 24 -27.00 -4.50 -10.90
CA ALA A 24 -26.15 -4.42 -12.06
C ALA A 24 -24.76 -4.07 -11.53
N GLY A 25 -23.96 -5.10 -11.26
CA GLY A 25 -22.57 -4.96 -10.89
C GLY A 25 -21.86 -4.33 -12.07
N THR A 26 -21.83 -3.01 -12.11
CA THR A 26 -20.89 -2.29 -12.95
C THR A 26 -19.53 -2.79 -12.52
N ASN A 27 -18.92 -3.67 -13.32
CA ASN A 27 -17.50 -3.99 -13.26
C ASN A 27 -16.73 -2.72 -13.67
N ASN A 28 -16.80 -1.70 -12.80
CA ASN A 28 -15.94 -0.55 -12.82
C ASN A 28 -14.55 -1.08 -12.46
N LYS A 29 -13.83 -1.61 -13.47
CA LYS A 29 -12.38 -1.70 -13.44
C LYS A 29 -11.87 -0.26 -13.28
N LYS A 30 -11.86 0.27 -12.05
CA LYS A 30 -11.21 1.53 -11.72
C LYS A 30 -9.79 1.39 -12.21
N ASN A 31 -9.44 2.14 -13.25
CA ASN A 31 -8.07 2.21 -13.72
C ASN A 31 -7.17 2.52 -12.52
N ALA A 32 -6.17 1.68 -12.31
CA ALA A 32 -5.29 1.81 -11.16
C ALA A 32 -4.62 3.18 -11.17
N SER A 33 -4.70 3.89 -10.05
CA SER A 33 -4.06 5.20 -9.90
C SER A 33 -2.54 5.10 -10.10
N LYS A 34 -1.88 6.22 -10.41
CA LYS A 34 -0.42 6.25 -10.52
C LYS A 34 0.26 5.73 -9.24
N ALA A 35 -0.27 6.11 -8.07
CA ALA A 35 0.19 5.60 -6.78
C ALA A 35 0.04 4.07 -6.65
N ASP A 36 -1.07 3.49 -7.14
CA ASP A 36 -1.27 2.04 -7.16
C ASP A 36 -0.21 1.33 -8.01
N LYS A 37 0.09 1.89 -9.18
CA LYS A 37 1.09 1.33 -10.10
C LYS A 37 2.50 1.39 -9.50
N ILE A 38 2.90 2.54 -8.94
CA ILE A 38 4.18 2.71 -8.24
C ILE A 38 4.32 1.70 -7.10
N VAL A 39 3.29 1.54 -6.28
CA VAL A 39 3.31 0.55 -5.18
C VAL A 39 3.44 -0.87 -5.71
N ARG A 40 2.72 -1.23 -6.78
CA ARG A 40 2.89 -2.54 -7.43
C ARG A 40 4.30 -2.73 -7.97
N ASN A 41 4.91 -1.71 -8.58
CA ASN A 41 6.27 -1.79 -9.10
C ASN A 41 7.29 -2.00 -7.97
N ALA A 42 7.17 -1.28 -6.85
CA ALA A 42 8.01 -1.51 -5.67
C ALA A 42 7.84 -2.93 -5.10
N LEU A 43 6.61 -3.44 -5.04
CA LEU A 43 6.30 -4.77 -4.49
C LEU A 43 6.93 -5.92 -5.30
N LYS A 44 7.20 -5.74 -6.61
CA LYS A 44 7.93 -6.73 -7.44
C LYS A 44 9.33 -7.04 -6.90
N PHE A 45 9.89 -6.17 -6.07
CA PHE A 45 11.23 -6.34 -5.50
C PHE A 45 11.22 -6.86 -4.06
N LYS A 46 10.05 -7.13 -3.45
CA LYS A 46 9.98 -7.73 -2.12
C LYS A 46 10.81 -9.02 -2.08
N GLY A 47 11.70 -9.14 -1.11
CA GLY A 47 12.62 -10.26 -0.93
C GLY A 47 13.98 -10.10 -1.61
N VAL A 48 14.17 -9.13 -2.52
CA VAL A 48 15.48 -8.84 -3.12
C VAL A 48 16.47 -8.43 -2.03
N LYS A 49 17.69 -8.98 -2.07
CA LYS A 49 18.74 -8.68 -1.10
C LYS A 49 19.20 -7.23 -1.18
N TYR A 50 19.74 -6.74 -0.07
CA TYR A 50 20.29 -5.39 -0.04
C TYR A 50 21.60 -5.31 -0.84
N LYS A 51 21.75 -4.26 -1.64
CA LYS A 51 23.02 -3.87 -2.27
C LYS A 51 23.10 -2.35 -2.31
N PHE A 52 24.13 -1.77 -1.70
CA PHE A 52 24.37 -0.32 -1.76
C PHE A 52 24.53 0.12 -3.22
N GLY A 53 23.82 1.18 -3.61
CA GLY A 53 23.76 1.64 -5.01
C GLY A 53 22.85 0.79 -5.91
N GLY A 54 22.32 -0.33 -5.43
CA GLY A 54 21.55 -1.29 -6.22
C GLY A 54 20.17 -0.79 -6.65
N THR A 55 19.80 -1.11 -7.90
CA THR A 55 18.53 -0.74 -8.55
C THR A 55 17.93 -1.90 -9.36
N THR A 56 18.34 -3.15 -9.10
CA THR A 56 17.90 -4.31 -9.89
C THR A 56 17.53 -5.50 -9.00
N LYS A 57 16.98 -6.56 -9.60
CA LYS A 57 16.69 -7.81 -8.86
C LYS A 57 17.93 -8.51 -8.29
N ARG A 58 19.14 -8.15 -8.73
CA ARG A 58 20.41 -8.65 -8.13
C ARG A 58 20.75 -7.97 -6.81
N GLY A 59 20.07 -6.87 -6.48
CA GLY A 59 20.22 -6.17 -5.22
C GLY A 59 19.71 -4.74 -5.29
N MET A 60 19.11 -4.29 -4.19
CA MET A 60 18.56 -2.94 -4.07
C MET A 60 18.97 -2.25 -2.78
N ASP A 61 19.16 -0.93 -2.83
CA ASP A 61 19.16 -0.10 -1.62
C ASP A 61 17.81 0.60 -1.41
N CYS A 62 17.68 1.30 -0.29
CA CYS A 62 16.42 1.91 0.11
C CYS A 62 15.88 2.89 -0.93
N SER A 63 16.72 3.78 -1.46
CA SER A 63 16.28 4.73 -2.50
C SER A 63 16.22 4.10 -3.88
N GLY A 64 16.92 3.00 -4.14
CA GLY A 64 16.87 2.24 -5.40
C GLY A 64 15.50 1.61 -5.63
N VAL A 65 14.86 1.06 -4.58
CA VAL A 65 13.47 0.57 -4.65
C VAL A 65 12.53 1.69 -5.11
N ILE A 66 12.65 2.87 -4.52
CA ILE A 66 11.78 4.02 -4.80
C ILE A 66 12.06 4.58 -6.19
N TYR A 67 13.34 4.74 -6.54
CA TYR A 67 13.81 5.27 -7.80
C TYR A 67 13.25 4.47 -8.98
N VAL A 68 13.36 3.14 -8.94
CA VAL A 68 12.84 2.26 -9.99
C VAL A 68 11.32 2.28 -10.02
N ALA A 69 10.66 2.16 -8.86
CA ALA A 69 9.21 2.09 -8.79
C ALA A 69 8.51 3.35 -9.34
N PHE A 70 9.08 4.54 -9.11
CA PHE A 70 8.59 5.80 -9.67
C PHE A 70 9.02 5.98 -11.14
N GLY A 71 10.24 5.57 -11.49
CA GLY A 71 10.77 5.63 -12.85
C GLY A 71 9.95 4.81 -13.85
N ASP A 72 9.48 3.63 -13.45
CA ASP A 72 8.57 2.78 -14.25
C ASP A 72 7.25 3.48 -14.62
N GLU A 73 6.87 4.53 -13.88
CA GLU A 73 5.69 5.36 -14.14
C GLU A 73 6.07 6.76 -14.67
N ASN A 74 7.25 6.87 -15.31
CA ASN A 74 7.82 8.08 -15.89
C ASN A 74 7.85 9.26 -14.90
N PHE A 75 8.12 8.98 -13.61
CA PHE A 75 8.29 10.01 -12.60
C PHE A 75 9.69 9.92 -12.01
N GLN A 76 10.55 10.86 -12.38
CA GLN A 76 11.95 10.80 -12.00
C GLN A 76 12.18 11.41 -10.61
N LEU A 77 12.67 10.59 -9.68
CA LEU A 77 13.15 11.04 -8.37
C LEU A 77 14.70 11.04 -8.34
N PRO A 78 15.32 11.93 -7.54
CA PRO A 78 16.76 11.88 -7.28
C PRO A 78 17.17 10.50 -6.74
N ARG A 79 18.34 9.99 -7.12
CA ARG A 79 18.79 8.64 -6.70
C ARG A 79 19.01 8.50 -5.19
N ILE A 80 19.25 9.60 -4.48
CA ILE A 80 19.64 9.63 -3.07
C ILE A 80 18.45 10.02 -2.19
N SER A 81 18.21 9.25 -1.11
CA SER A 81 17.08 9.45 -0.18
C SER A 81 17.00 10.86 0.41
N ARG A 82 18.13 11.46 0.78
CA ARG A 82 18.19 12.83 1.32
C ARG A 82 17.71 13.90 0.33
N ASP A 83 17.91 13.67 -0.95
CA ASP A 83 17.52 14.60 -2.02
C ASP A 83 16.10 14.34 -2.48
N MET A 84 15.65 13.07 -2.51
CA MET A 84 14.23 12.73 -2.63
C MET A 84 13.39 13.46 -1.57
N ALA A 85 13.91 13.55 -0.34
CA ALA A 85 13.24 14.23 0.77
C ALA A 85 12.98 15.73 0.54
N LYS A 86 13.57 16.34 -0.51
CA LYS A 86 13.40 17.75 -0.88
C LYS A 86 12.42 17.96 -2.04
N ARG A 87 11.98 16.90 -2.74
CA ARG A 87 11.18 17.00 -3.98
C ARG A 87 9.68 17.18 -3.80
N GLY A 88 9.17 16.97 -2.58
CA GLY A 88 7.73 16.97 -2.31
C GLY A 88 7.36 17.84 -1.12
N ARG A 89 6.05 17.98 -0.90
CA ARG A 89 5.50 18.75 0.21
C ARG A 89 5.50 17.92 1.49
N LYS A 90 6.02 18.49 2.59
CA LYS A 90 5.92 17.87 3.93
C LYS A 90 4.45 17.74 4.33
N ILE A 91 4.06 16.57 4.83
CA ILE A 91 2.71 16.29 5.29
C ILE A 91 2.73 15.62 6.67
N SER A 92 1.66 15.78 7.45
CA SER A 92 1.46 15.06 8.71
C SER A 92 1.16 13.58 8.46
N LEU A 93 1.47 12.71 9.42
CA LEU A 93 1.15 11.27 9.32
C LEU A 93 -0.36 11.03 9.12
N SER A 94 -1.21 11.84 9.74
CA SER A 94 -2.67 11.77 9.57
C SER A 94 -3.12 12.03 8.13
N LYS A 95 -2.37 12.82 7.35
CA LYS A 95 -2.66 13.15 5.94
C LYS A 95 -1.95 12.25 4.94
N THR A 96 -1.09 11.32 5.40
CA THR A 96 -0.41 10.39 4.51
C THR A 96 -1.39 9.42 3.85
N GLN A 97 -1.04 9.00 2.65
CA GLN A 97 -1.74 8.01 1.86
C GLN A 97 -0.75 7.08 1.16
N LYS A 98 -1.28 6.02 0.55
CA LYS A 98 -0.51 5.13 -0.32
C LYS A 98 0.17 5.93 -1.44
N GLY A 99 1.44 5.66 -1.70
CA GLY A 99 2.25 6.40 -2.67
C GLY A 99 3.14 7.50 -2.06
N ASP A 100 2.84 7.95 -0.84
CA ASP A 100 3.69 8.93 -0.14
C ASP A 100 4.98 8.28 0.39
N LEU A 101 5.99 9.10 0.66
CA LEU A 101 7.31 8.63 1.11
C LEU A 101 7.55 8.98 2.59
N LEU A 102 8.11 8.02 3.32
CA LEU A 102 8.58 8.17 4.70
C LEU A 102 10.11 8.24 4.71
N PHE A 103 10.67 9.17 5.48
CA PHE A 103 12.10 9.35 5.62
C PHE A 103 12.56 9.16 7.06
N PHE A 104 13.74 8.57 7.21
CA PHE A 104 14.27 8.15 8.50
C PHE A 104 15.75 8.52 8.68
N LYS A 105 16.17 8.53 9.95
CA LYS A 105 17.56 8.52 10.41
C LYS A 105 17.80 7.22 11.18
N THR A 106 18.35 6.21 10.50
CA THR A 106 18.55 4.85 11.04
C THR A 106 19.90 4.64 11.72
N SER A 107 20.79 5.61 11.63
CA SER A 107 22.14 5.56 12.21
C SER A 107 22.36 6.78 13.09
N ASN A 108 22.72 6.54 14.36
CA ASN A 108 22.94 7.60 15.35
C ASN A 108 24.11 8.53 14.99
N SER A 109 25.08 8.07 14.19
CA SER A 109 26.21 8.89 13.74
C SER A 109 25.86 9.82 12.57
N ARG A 110 24.69 9.64 11.94
CA ARG A 110 24.29 10.46 10.79
C ARG A 110 23.28 11.54 11.21
N ARG A 111 23.67 12.80 11.05
CA ARG A 111 22.79 13.96 11.32
C ARG A 111 21.71 14.16 10.23
N SER A 112 21.83 13.49 9.08
CA SER A 112 20.97 13.67 7.90
C SER A 112 20.15 12.42 7.56
N ILE A 113 19.07 12.62 6.78
CA ILE A 113 18.23 11.52 6.26
C ILE A 113 19.12 10.53 5.50
N ASN A 114 19.01 9.25 5.86
CA ASN A 114 19.82 8.17 5.29
C ASN A 114 18.97 7.00 4.79
N HIS A 115 17.65 7.04 4.99
CA HIS A 115 16.73 5.96 4.62
C HIS A 115 15.40 6.50 4.13
N VAL A 116 14.76 5.76 3.24
CA VAL A 116 13.43 6.07 2.68
C VAL A 116 12.59 4.80 2.57
N GLY A 117 11.27 4.95 2.67
CA GLY A 117 10.30 3.90 2.39
C GLY A 117 9.05 4.46 1.70
N LEU A 118 8.39 3.62 0.90
CA LEU A 118 7.16 3.94 0.18
C LEU A 118 5.96 3.41 0.95
N ILE A 119 4.98 4.25 1.28
CA ILE A 119 3.73 3.81 1.90
C ILE A 119 2.94 2.95 0.92
N ILE A 120 2.69 1.69 1.29
CA ILE A 120 1.92 0.75 0.48
C ILE A 120 0.48 0.61 0.96
N SER A 121 0.22 0.91 2.22
CA SER A 121 -1.13 0.94 2.79
C SER A 121 -1.17 1.77 4.07
N LYS A 122 -2.36 2.31 4.33
CA LYS A 122 -2.68 2.99 5.58
C LYS A 122 -4.11 2.64 5.98
N LYS A 123 -4.28 2.16 7.21
CA LYS A 123 -5.59 1.93 7.83
C LYS A 123 -5.57 2.51 9.24
N LYS A 124 -6.34 3.58 9.47
CA LYS A 124 -6.23 4.40 10.70
C LYS A 124 -4.76 4.82 10.91
N ASP A 125 -4.18 4.48 12.07
CA ASP A 125 -2.79 4.77 12.42
C ASP A 125 -1.79 3.70 11.97
N GLN A 126 -2.25 2.63 11.33
CA GLN A 126 -1.40 1.57 10.82
C GLN A 126 -0.89 1.94 9.43
N ILE A 127 0.32 2.47 9.37
CA ILE A 127 1.05 2.76 8.13
C ILE A 127 2.02 1.62 7.85
N ARG A 128 1.88 0.96 6.70
CA ARG A 128 2.84 -0.04 6.21
C ARG A 128 3.59 0.52 5.02
N PHE A 129 4.90 0.24 4.97
CA PHE A 129 5.77 0.76 3.93
C PHE A 129 6.79 -0.28 3.47
N ILE A 130 7.12 -0.22 2.19
CA ILE A 130 8.17 -1.04 1.58
C ILE A 130 9.48 -0.26 1.49
N HIS A 131 10.58 -0.93 1.76
CA HIS A 131 11.95 -0.39 1.72
C HIS A 131 12.98 -1.52 1.69
N ALA A 132 14.24 -1.21 1.39
CA ALA A 132 15.35 -2.14 1.55
C ALA A 132 16.11 -1.87 2.85
N THR A 133 16.29 -2.89 3.69
CA THR A 133 17.12 -2.85 4.91
C THR A 133 18.44 -3.57 4.67
N SER A 134 19.53 -3.13 5.32
CA SER A 134 20.87 -3.72 5.11
C SER A 134 20.94 -5.21 5.43
N SER A 135 20.21 -5.69 6.44
CA SER A 135 20.25 -7.09 6.88
C SER A 135 19.23 -7.99 6.18
N ARG A 136 18.01 -7.50 5.88
CA ARG A 136 16.91 -8.33 5.37
C ARG A 136 16.54 -8.08 3.91
N GLY A 137 17.19 -7.11 3.26
CA GLY A 137 16.80 -6.71 1.91
C GLY A 137 15.46 -5.99 1.87
N VAL A 138 14.74 -6.12 0.76
CA VAL A 138 13.47 -5.43 0.51
C VAL A 138 12.33 -6.11 1.29
N ILE A 139 11.79 -5.41 2.27
CA ILE A 139 10.74 -5.90 3.17
C ILE A 139 9.61 -4.88 3.32
N ILE A 140 8.53 -5.31 3.98
CA ILE A 140 7.43 -4.44 4.40
C ILE A 140 7.47 -4.32 5.92
N SER A 141 7.62 -3.10 6.42
CA SER A 141 7.56 -2.80 7.85
C SER A 141 6.32 -1.98 8.21
N SER A 142 5.97 -1.99 9.48
CA SER A 142 4.98 -1.09 10.09
C SER A 142 5.69 0.10 10.74
N LEU A 143 5.13 1.30 10.57
CA LEU A 143 5.66 2.50 11.23
C LEU A 143 5.46 2.45 12.77
N LEU A 144 4.59 1.56 13.25
CA LEU A 144 4.38 1.33 14.68
C LEU A 144 5.50 0.50 15.33
N GLU A 145 6.36 -0.17 14.55
CA GLU A 145 7.54 -0.85 15.09
C GLU A 145 8.44 0.17 15.80
N LYS A 146 8.84 -0.13 17.04
CA LYS A 146 9.62 0.78 17.92
C LYS A 146 10.82 1.41 17.22
N TYR A 147 11.56 0.61 16.44
CA TYR A 147 12.72 1.05 15.68
C TYR A 147 12.36 2.12 14.64
N TRP A 148 11.38 1.86 13.77
CA TRP A 148 10.97 2.79 12.72
C TRP A 148 10.28 4.03 13.27
N LYS A 149 9.49 3.88 14.34
CA LYS A 149 8.87 5.01 15.04
C LYS A 149 9.92 5.97 15.60
N LYS A 150 10.98 5.44 16.22
CA LYS A 150 12.10 6.25 16.75
C LYS A 150 12.93 6.91 15.64
N ALA A 151 13.14 6.21 14.54
CA ALA A 151 13.96 6.70 13.42
C ALA A 151 13.23 7.69 12.50
N PHE A 152 11.90 7.81 12.58
CA PHE A 152 11.09 8.61 11.67
C PHE A 152 11.41 10.10 11.78
N VAL A 153 11.53 10.77 10.62
CA VAL A 153 11.83 12.20 10.53
C VAL A 153 10.66 12.98 9.93
N LYS A 154 10.20 12.57 8.73
CA LYS A 154 9.12 13.25 8.02
C LYS A 154 8.50 12.36 6.96
N ALA A 155 7.26 12.70 6.61
CA ALA A 155 6.58 12.18 5.43
C ALA A 155 6.47 13.30 4.38
N ILE A 156 6.58 12.94 3.10
CA ILE A 156 6.33 13.88 2.00
C ILE A 156 5.36 13.26 0.99
N LYS A 157 4.56 14.13 0.36
CA LYS A 157 3.77 13.82 -0.82
C LYS A 157 4.50 14.35 -2.05
N VAL A 158 4.76 13.45 -3.00
CA VAL A 158 5.48 13.74 -4.27
C VAL A 158 4.58 13.70 -5.50
N LEU A 159 3.41 13.07 -5.41
CA LEU A 159 2.38 13.01 -6.45
C LEU A 159 1.33 14.10 -6.24
#